data_AF-A0A972DD93-F1
#
_entry.id   AF-A0A972DD93-F1
#
_cell.length_a   1.000
_cell.length_b   1.000
_cell.length_c   1.000
_cell.angle_alpha   90.00
_cell.angle_beta   90.00
_cell.angle_gamma   90.00
#
_symmetry.space_group_name_H-M   'P 1'
#
loop_
_entity.id
_entity.type
_entity.pdbx_description
1 polymer ?
#
loop_
_entity_poly.entity_id
_entity_poly.type
_entity_poly.pdbx_seq_one_letter_code
_entity_poly.pdbx_strand_id
1 'polypeptide(L)'
;MTIDARDEIPEKPESTVEEDAAEERDDEEEAPKRKRARKEKVLHTRVPAVLEAELKNLAESWRMPVSNLVRAILEDALEAMDTLGRAAEGEIRGVAARVAKERERLLQPIDRARQGFAAVRPPQRHEPPAAEKPPASTGWNRDVLDGAIGFTALVVANDTTCPVTGDVLPAGADAFLALFPDPSRNVVVSPRAVPGR
;
A
#
# COMPACT_ATOMS: atom_id res chain seq x y z
N MET A 1 66.95 -3.74 -56.63
CA MET A 1 66.90 -4.71 -57.74
C MET A 1 67.62 -5.95 -57.22
N THR A 2 67.00 -7.11 -56.98
CA THR A 2 65.98 -7.80 -57.77
C THR A 2 65.21 -8.79 -56.86
N ILE A 3 63.96 -9.09 -57.23
CA ILE A 3 62.93 -9.93 -56.58
C ILE A 3 63.11 -11.40 -57.05
N ASP A 4 62.91 -12.44 -56.21
CA ASP A 4 61.78 -13.43 -56.16
C ASP A 4 62.39 -14.73 -55.55
N ALA A 5 61.74 -15.68 -54.86
CA ALA A 5 60.38 -16.23 -54.91
C ALA A 5 60.07 -16.93 -53.55
N ARG A 6 58.84 -16.82 -53.00
CA ARG A 6 57.80 -17.87 -52.91
C ARG A 6 58.17 -19.17 -52.17
N ASP A 7 57.49 -19.39 -51.04
CA ASP A 7 56.89 -20.68 -50.60
C ASP A 7 55.90 -20.34 -49.46
N GLU A 8 54.61 -20.33 -49.75
CA GLU A 8 53.66 -21.45 -49.63
C GLU A 8 52.99 -21.51 -48.23
N ILE A 9 51.74 -21.05 -48.20
CA ILE A 9 50.75 -21.31 -47.16
C ILE A 9 49.84 -22.43 -47.71
N PRO A 10 49.45 -23.40 -46.88
CA PRO A 10 48.10 -23.97 -46.95
C PRO A 10 47.38 -23.84 -45.58
N GLU A 11 46.29 -23.07 -45.48
CA GLU A 11 44.89 -23.52 -45.34
C GLU A 11 44.74 -25.04 -45.10
N LYS A 12 44.13 -25.60 -44.03
CA LYS A 12 42.74 -25.56 -43.48
C LYS A 12 42.50 -26.98 -42.83
N PRO A 13 41.32 -27.44 -42.35
CA PRO A 13 40.11 -26.80 -41.80
C PRO A 13 39.51 -27.51 -40.53
N GLU A 14 38.43 -26.92 -40.00
CA GLU A 14 37.21 -27.54 -39.43
C GLU A 14 37.23 -28.45 -38.17
N SER A 15 36.44 -28.06 -37.16
CA SER A 15 35.20 -28.80 -36.83
C SER A 15 34.32 -28.02 -35.84
N THR A 16 33.18 -27.59 -36.35
CA THR A 16 31.97 -27.21 -35.61
C THR A 16 31.05 -28.43 -35.55
N VAL A 17 30.56 -28.79 -34.35
CA VAL A 17 29.35 -29.59 -34.06
C VAL A 17 29.24 -29.62 -32.52
N GLU A 18 28.11 -29.49 -31.82
CA GLU A 18 26.69 -29.43 -32.17
C GLU A 18 25.95 -28.83 -30.96
N GLU A 19 24.90 -28.08 -31.24
CA GLU A 19 23.87 -27.66 -30.32
C GLU A 19 22.87 -28.82 -30.23
N ASP A 20 22.69 -29.41 -29.04
CA ASP A 20 21.62 -30.38 -28.81
C ASP A 20 20.76 -29.94 -27.63
N ALA A 21 19.55 -29.51 -27.98
CA ALA A 21 18.44 -29.32 -27.09
C ALA A 21 17.83 -30.69 -26.76
N ALA A 22 17.85 -31.07 -25.48
CA ALA A 22 17.00 -32.12 -24.94
C ALA A 22 16.28 -31.56 -23.71
N GLU A 23 15.01 -31.24 -23.88
CA GLU A 23 14.05 -31.15 -22.80
C GLU A 23 13.82 -32.55 -22.24
N GLU A 24 14.17 -32.77 -20.98
CA GLU A 24 13.55 -33.82 -20.16
C GLU A 24 13.04 -33.16 -18.88
N ARG A 25 11.71 -33.17 -18.75
CA ARG A 25 11.01 -32.91 -17.50
C ARG A 25 10.99 -34.22 -16.73
N ASP A 26 11.58 -34.22 -15.55
CA ASP A 26 11.26 -35.18 -14.49
C ASP A 26 11.04 -34.40 -13.18
N ASP A 27 9.81 -34.45 -12.72
CA ASP A 27 9.33 -33.98 -11.43
C ASP A 27 9.76 -34.96 -10.33
N GLU A 28 10.85 -34.69 -9.60
CA GLU A 28 11.15 -35.37 -8.33
C GLU A 28 11.72 -34.40 -7.28
N GLU A 29 10.93 -34.19 -6.22
CA GLU A 29 11.25 -33.69 -4.87
C GLU A 29 12.55 -32.87 -4.67
N GLU A 30 12.43 -31.54 -4.69
CA GLU A 30 13.56 -30.64 -4.46
C GLU A 30 13.89 -30.46 -2.97
N ALA A 31 14.64 -31.43 -2.41
CA ALA A 31 15.45 -31.23 -1.22
C ALA A 31 16.35 -29.98 -1.41
N PRO A 32 16.65 -29.20 -0.35
CA PRO A 32 17.26 -27.88 -0.50
C PRO A 32 18.63 -27.99 -1.19
N LYS A 33 18.68 -27.61 -2.46
CA LYS A 33 19.91 -27.54 -3.25
C LYS A 33 20.89 -26.63 -2.50
N ARG A 34 21.90 -27.25 -1.86
CA ARG A 34 23.06 -26.55 -1.31
C ARG A 34 23.60 -25.66 -2.43
N LYS A 35 23.39 -24.34 -2.31
CA LYS A 35 23.77 -23.36 -3.33
C LYS A 35 25.24 -23.58 -3.64
N ARG A 36 25.53 -24.09 -4.85
CA ARG A 36 26.91 -24.24 -5.34
C ARG A 36 27.61 -22.89 -5.16
N ALA A 37 28.79 -22.89 -4.55
CA ALA A 37 29.58 -21.67 -4.38
C ALA A 37 29.73 -21.00 -5.75
N ARG A 38 29.08 -19.85 -5.92
CA ARG A 38 29.15 -19.10 -7.18
C ARG A 38 30.60 -18.69 -7.34
N LYS A 39 31.20 -19.03 -8.48
CA LYS A 39 32.59 -18.69 -8.79
C LYS A 39 32.77 -17.17 -8.61
N GLU A 40 33.87 -16.79 -7.96
CA GLU A 40 34.22 -15.39 -7.74
C GLU A 40 34.31 -14.68 -9.11
N LYS A 41 33.44 -13.68 -9.31
CA LYS A 41 33.36 -12.95 -10.57
C LYS A 41 34.22 -11.70 -10.45
N VAL A 42 35.29 -11.64 -11.23
CA VAL A 42 36.13 -10.44 -11.30
C VAL A 42 35.38 -9.37 -12.09
N LEU A 43 35.21 -8.20 -11.47
CA LEU A 43 34.61 -7.03 -12.09
C LEU A 43 35.72 -6.02 -12.39
N HIS A 44 35.79 -5.58 -13.64
CA HIS A 44 36.66 -4.47 -14.02
C HIS A 44 35.88 -3.17 -13.91
N THR A 45 36.32 -2.28 -13.03
CA THR A 45 35.76 -0.96 -12.85
C THR A 45 36.72 0.09 -13.39
N ARG A 46 36.19 1.22 -13.85
CA ARG A 46 37.02 2.40 -14.19
C ARG A 46 37.15 3.26 -12.94
N VAL A 47 38.38 3.51 -12.52
CA VAL A 47 38.69 4.32 -11.34
C VAL A 47 39.53 5.52 -11.80
N PRO A 48 39.23 6.75 -11.36
CA PRO A 48 40.09 7.91 -11.61
C PRO A 48 41.52 7.66 -11.15
N ALA A 49 42.51 8.15 -11.90
CA ALA A 49 43.93 7.88 -11.64
C ALA A 49 44.39 8.31 -10.23
N VAL A 50 43.83 9.41 -9.71
CA VAL A 50 44.11 9.89 -8.34
C VAL A 50 43.66 8.86 -7.31
N LEU A 51 42.43 8.36 -7.43
CA LEU A 51 41.87 7.36 -6.52
C LEU A 51 42.60 6.01 -6.63
N GLU A 52 43.05 5.64 -7.84
CA GLU A 52 43.85 4.43 -8.02
C GLU A 52 45.19 4.52 -7.24
N ALA A 53 45.87 5.66 -7.32
CA ALA A 53 47.11 5.89 -6.59
C ALA A 53 46.88 5.87 -5.07
N GLU A 54 45.82 6.51 -4.59
CA GLU A 54 45.44 6.49 -3.18
C GLU A 54 45.13 5.08 -2.67
N LEU A 55 44.37 4.29 -3.45
CA LEU A 55 44.05 2.90 -3.10
C LEU A 55 45.30 2.02 -3.04
N LYS A 56 46.25 2.20 -3.96
CA LYS A 56 47.54 1.48 -3.94
C LYS A 56 48.35 1.84 -2.69
N ASN A 57 48.46 3.13 -2.35
CA ASN A 57 49.18 3.58 -1.16
C ASN A 57 48.56 3.03 0.13
N LEU A 58 47.22 3.06 0.24
CA LEU A 58 46.52 2.55 1.41
C LEU A 58 46.73 1.03 1.55
N ALA A 59 46.59 0.29 0.45
CA ALA A 59 46.81 -1.14 0.41
C ALA A 59 48.24 -1.54 0.79
N GLU A 60 49.24 -0.79 0.32
CA GLU A 60 50.65 -0.98 0.68
C GLU A 60 50.89 -0.73 2.18
N SER A 61 50.30 0.34 2.73
CA SER A 61 50.40 0.65 4.16
C SER A 61 49.80 -0.45 5.05
N TRP A 62 48.73 -1.10 4.59
CA TRP A 62 48.06 -2.19 5.29
C TRP A 62 48.62 -3.57 4.91
N ARG A 63 49.66 -3.62 4.05
CA ARG A 63 50.32 -4.84 3.57
C ARG A 63 49.34 -5.87 2.98
N MET A 64 48.34 -5.40 2.25
CA MET A 64 47.33 -6.25 1.63
C MET A 64 47.16 -5.94 0.13
N PRO A 65 46.72 -6.90 -0.70
CA PRO A 65 46.39 -6.61 -2.09
C PRO A 65 45.20 -5.64 -2.18
N VAL A 66 45.25 -4.73 -3.16
CA VAL A 66 44.18 -3.73 -3.41
C VAL A 66 42.81 -4.39 -3.56
N SER A 67 42.72 -5.53 -4.26
CA SER A 67 41.45 -6.26 -4.43
C SER A 67 40.83 -6.70 -3.09
N ASN A 68 41.66 -7.14 -2.14
CA ASN A 68 41.19 -7.55 -0.82
C ASN A 68 40.74 -6.34 0.02
N LEU A 69 41.45 -5.21 -0.11
CA LEU A 69 41.10 -3.96 0.56
C LEU A 69 39.74 -3.44 0.07
N VAL A 70 39.56 -3.37 -1.25
CA VAL A 70 38.32 -2.90 -1.87
C VAL A 70 37.16 -3.79 -1.47
N ARG A 71 37.35 -5.11 -1.41
CA ARG A 71 36.32 -6.04 -0.91
C ARG A 71 35.91 -5.70 0.51
N ALA A 72 36.87 -5.62 1.43
CA ALA A 72 36.59 -5.34 2.83
C ALA A 72 35.85 -4.00 3.02
N ILE A 73 36.30 -2.94 2.35
CA ILE A 73 35.64 -1.63 2.44
C ILE A 73 34.21 -1.67 1.89
N LEU A 74 33.99 -2.34 0.76
CA LEU A 74 32.65 -2.45 0.18
C LEU A 74 31.73 -3.31 1.04
N GLU A 75 32.24 -4.38 1.65
CA GLU A 75 31.49 -5.21 2.60
C GLU A 75 31.11 -4.41 3.85
N ASP A 76 32.07 -3.71 4.46
CA ASP A 76 31.83 -2.86 5.64
C ASP A 76 30.83 -1.73 5.33
N ALA A 77 30.96 -1.08 4.17
CA ALA A 77 30.04 -0.02 3.76
C ALA A 77 28.62 -0.54 3.56
N LEU A 78 28.47 -1.72 2.94
CA LEU A 78 27.15 -2.34 2.74
C LEU A 78 26.54 -2.79 4.06
N GLU A 79 27.32 -3.38 4.97
CA GLU A 79 26.84 -3.76 6.30
C GLU A 79 26.41 -2.54 7.13
N ALA A 80 27.18 -1.45 7.08
CA ALA A 80 26.81 -0.19 7.72
C ALA A 80 25.51 0.40 7.12
N MET A 81 25.34 0.34 5.80
CA MET A 81 24.11 0.77 5.15
C MET A 81 22.91 -0.10 5.51
N ASP A 82 23.07 -1.43 5.60
CA ASP A 82 22.00 -2.35 5.97
C ASP A 82 21.55 -2.14 7.43
N THR A 83 22.49 -1.93 8.35
CA THR A 83 22.19 -1.66 9.76
C THR A 83 21.45 -0.33 9.92
N LEU A 84 21.90 0.73 9.22
CA LEU A 84 21.22 2.02 9.17
C LEU A 84 19.82 1.90 8.55
N GLY A 85 19.69 1.14 7.45
CA GLY A 85 18.42 0.90 6.77
C GLY A 85 17.38 0.27 7.70
N ARG A 86 17.77 -0.79 8.44
CA ARG A 86 16.88 -1.44 9.42
C ARG A 86 16.47 -0.51 10.56
N ALA A 87 17.39 0.34 11.04
CA ALA A 87 17.08 1.31 12.08
C ALA A 87 16.06 2.34 11.59
N ALA A 88 16.29 2.93 10.41
CA ALA A 88 15.38 3.88 9.79
C ALA A 88 14.00 3.28 9.51
N GLU A 89 13.93 2.05 8.98
CA GLU A 89 12.67 1.33 8.79
C GLU A 89 11.91 1.12 10.10
N GLY A 90 12.63 0.80 11.19
CA GLY A 90 12.07 0.65 12.52
C GLY A 90 11.42 1.94 13.03
N GLU A 91 12.10 3.08 12.85
CA GLU A 91 11.57 4.39 13.22
C GLU A 91 10.34 4.76 12.39
N ILE A 92 10.40 4.60 11.06
CA ILE A 92 9.28 4.86 10.16
C ILE A 92 8.08 3.99 10.53
N ARG A 93 8.30 2.70 10.80
CA ARG A 93 7.24 1.78 11.25
C ARG A 93 6.66 2.23 12.59
N GLY A 94 7.50 2.70 13.52
CA GLY A 94 7.07 3.25 14.79
C GLY A 94 6.23 4.53 14.66
N VAL A 95 6.58 5.41 13.72
CA VAL A 95 5.78 6.60 13.39
C VAL A 95 4.46 6.19 12.74
N ALA A 96 4.48 5.29 11.75
CA ALA A 96 3.29 4.79 11.08
C ALA A 96 2.31 4.13 12.07
N ALA A 97 2.82 3.32 13.01
CA ALA A 97 2.02 2.71 14.06
C ALA A 97 1.36 3.76 14.98
N ARG A 98 2.09 4.82 15.35
CA ARG A 98 1.54 5.94 16.14
C ARG A 98 0.45 6.69 15.38
N VAL A 99 0.68 6.99 14.10
CA VAL A 99 -0.31 7.64 13.24
C VAL A 99 -1.55 6.78 13.06
N ALA A 100 -1.38 5.47 12.84
CA ALA A 100 -2.50 4.53 12.73
C ALA A 100 -3.34 4.48 14.02
N LYS A 101 -2.68 4.42 15.18
CA LYS A 101 -3.35 4.45 16.49
C LYS A 101 -4.14 5.74 16.72
N GLU A 102 -3.56 6.89 16.37
CA GLU A 102 -4.26 8.17 16.52
C GLU A 102 -5.43 8.28 15.53
N ARG A 103 -5.26 7.82 14.29
CA ARG A 103 -6.34 7.72 13.32
C ARG A 103 -7.48 6.84 13.85
N GLU A 104 -7.18 5.67 14.39
CA GLU A 104 -8.18 4.79 14.98
C GLU A 104 -8.93 5.48 16.11
N ARG A 105 -8.22 6.17 17.02
CA ARG A 105 -8.83 6.96 18.09
C ARG A 105 -9.79 8.03 17.57
N LEU A 106 -9.42 8.73 16.49
CA LEU A 106 -10.28 9.74 15.83
C LEU A 106 -11.48 9.11 15.10
N LEU A 107 -11.32 7.89 14.57
CA LEU A 107 -12.39 7.17 13.88
C LEU A 107 -13.33 6.43 14.84
N GLN A 108 -12.90 6.04 16.04
CA GLN A 108 -13.75 5.40 17.06
C GLN A 108 -15.12 6.08 17.27
N PRO A 109 -15.22 7.41 17.42
CA PRO A 109 -16.54 8.07 17.54
C PRO A 109 -17.37 7.99 16.25
N ILE A 110 -16.72 8.05 15.07
CA ILE A 110 -17.39 7.95 13.76
C ILE A 110 -17.87 6.52 13.51
N ASP A 111 -17.06 5.51 13.84
CA ASP A 111 -17.40 4.10 13.70
C ASP A 111 -18.46 3.69 14.74
N ARG A 112 -18.43 4.23 15.96
CA ARG A 112 -19.54 4.07 16.93
C ARG A 112 -20.83 4.66 16.42
N ALA A 113 -20.79 5.86 15.83
CA ALA A 113 -21.96 6.42 15.18
C ALA A 113 -22.43 5.46 14.09
N ARG A 114 -21.57 5.04 13.14
CA ARG A 114 -21.89 4.09 12.07
C ARG A 114 -22.43 2.74 12.54
N GLN A 115 -21.90 2.18 13.62
CA GLN A 115 -22.36 0.92 14.20
C GLN A 115 -23.69 1.09 14.95
N GLY A 116 -23.97 2.29 15.49
CA GLY A 116 -25.33 2.70 15.86
C GLY A 116 -26.29 2.61 14.67
N PHE A 117 -25.93 3.24 13.55
CA PHE A 117 -26.74 3.20 12.31
C PHE A 117 -26.95 1.79 11.73
N ALA A 118 -26.00 0.86 11.92
CA ALA A 118 -26.12 -0.52 11.47
C ALA A 118 -26.92 -1.41 12.44
N ALA A 119 -26.94 -1.04 13.73
CA ALA A 119 -27.79 -1.67 14.73
C ALA A 119 -29.13 -0.93 14.81
N VAL A 120 -29.85 -0.85 13.70
CA VAL A 120 -31.31 -0.73 13.74
C VAL A 120 -31.81 -1.96 14.49
N ARG A 121 -31.97 -1.82 15.81
CA ARG A 121 -32.81 -2.71 16.59
C ARG A 121 -34.16 -2.69 15.87
N PRO A 122 -34.69 -3.82 15.37
CA PRO A 122 -36.03 -3.83 14.81
C PRO A 122 -36.94 -3.17 15.86
N PRO A 123 -37.85 -2.27 15.45
CA PRO A 123 -38.63 -1.50 16.41
C PRO A 123 -39.23 -2.46 17.44
N GLN A 124 -38.83 -2.30 18.70
CA GLN A 124 -39.51 -2.95 19.82
C GLN A 124 -40.97 -2.54 19.67
N ARG A 125 -41.81 -3.53 19.40
CA ARG A 125 -43.23 -3.37 19.16
C ARG A 125 -43.86 -2.97 20.50
N HIS A 126 -43.75 -1.68 20.86
CA HIS A 126 -44.63 -1.10 21.84
C HIS A 126 -46.00 -1.08 21.19
N GLU A 127 -46.87 -1.96 21.68
CA GLU A 127 -48.27 -2.04 21.28
C GLU A 127 -48.94 -0.71 21.65
N PRO A 128 -49.31 0.13 20.65
CA PRO A 128 -50.02 1.35 20.95
C PRO A 128 -51.47 0.98 21.31
N PRO A 129 -52.12 1.68 22.26
CA PRO A 129 -53.56 1.58 22.40
C PRO A 129 -54.19 1.97 21.05
N ALA A 130 -55.11 1.12 20.60
CA ALA A 130 -55.78 1.22 19.31
C ALA A 130 -56.34 2.63 19.05
N ALA A 131 -55.70 3.38 18.15
CA ALA A 131 -56.27 4.58 17.55
C ALA A 131 -55.56 4.87 16.21
N GLU A 132 -56.35 4.81 15.14
CA GLU A 132 -56.15 5.28 13.77
C GLU A 132 -54.75 5.16 13.13
N LYS A 133 -54.67 4.26 12.13
CA LYS A 133 -53.68 4.32 11.05
C LYS A 133 -53.58 5.76 10.51
N PRO A 134 -52.42 6.44 10.58
CA PRO A 134 -52.22 7.62 9.75
C PRO A 134 -52.16 7.18 8.28
N PRO A 135 -52.66 8.02 7.35
CA PRO A 135 -52.78 7.64 5.97
C PRO A 135 -51.41 7.35 5.37
N ALA A 136 -51.32 6.21 4.67
CA ALA A 136 -50.28 5.99 3.68
C ALA A 136 -50.41 7.09 2.62
N SER A 137 -49.71 8.20 2.81
CA SER A 137 -49.46 9.16 1.74
C SER A 137 -48.20 8.70 1.01
N THR A 138 -48.44 8.05 -0.12
CA THR A 138 -47.47 7.76 -1.16
C THR A 138 -46.96 9.08 -1.76
N GLY A 139 -45.90 9.63 -1.17
CA GLY A 139 -45.14 10.73 -1.75
C GLY A 139 -44.05 11.20 -0.80
N TRP A 140 -42.85 10.63 -0.90
CA TRP A 140 -41.69 11.22 -0.24
C TRP A 140 -41.46 12.62 -0.81
N ASN A 141 -41.44 13.64 0.05
CA ASN A 141 -41.20 15.01 -0.39
C ASN A 141 -39.70 15.25 -0.53
N ARG A 142 -39.14 14.84 -1.68
CA ARG A 142 -37.71 14.98 -1.96
C ARG A 142 -37.30 16.42 -2.25
N ASP A 143 -38.23 17.29 -2.61
CA ASP A 143 -38.00 18.70 -2.90
C ASP A 143 -37.42 19.45 -1.68
N VAL A 144 -37.73 18.96 -0.47
CA VAL A 144 -37.14 19.48 0.78
C VAL A 144 -35.62 19.31 0.83
N LEU A 145 -35.06 18.38 0.05
CA LEU A 145 -33.63 18.13 -0.08
C LEU A 145 -33.01 18.84 -1.30
N ASP A 146 -33.77 19.61 -2.06
CA ASP A 146 -33.22 20.33 -3.21
C ASP A 146 -32.16 21.33 -2.76
N GLY A 147 -30.99 21.23 -3.39
CA GLY A 147 -29.80 22.01 -3.04
C GLY A 147 -28.98 21.43 -1.89
N ALA A 148 -29.29 20.24 -1.37
CA ALA A 148 -28.43 19.58 -0.39
C ALA A 148 -27.11 19.13 -1.04
N ILE A 149 -25.98 19.51 -0.44
CA ILE A 149 -24.62 19.16 -0.87
C ILE A 149 -24.26 17.76 -0.36
N GLY A 150 -24.75 17.39 0.82
CA GLY A 150 -24.41 16.12 1.44
C GLY A 150 -25.18 15.87 2.73
N PHE A 151 -24.81 14.79 3.41
CA PHE A 151 -25.45 14.35 4.65
C PHE A 151 -24.39 14.08 5.72
N THR A 152 -24.64 14.56 6.94
CA THR A 152 -23.83 14.26 8.13
C THR A 152 -24.65 13.43 9.11
N ALA A 153 -24.09 12.31 9.55
CA ALA A 153 -24.70 11.45 10.54
C ALA A 153 -24.77 12.14 11.92
N LEU A 154 -25.91 12.02 12.60
CA LEU A 154 -26.12 12.51 13.96
C LEU A 154 -27.11 11.63 14.73
N VAL A 155 -27.18 11.85 16.05
CA VAL A 155 -28.20 11.26 16.92
C VAL A 155 -29.14 12.37 17.37
N VAL A 156 -30.45 12.17 17.22
CA VAL A 156 -31.43 13.20 17.62
C VAL A 156 -31.51 13.29 19.15
N ALA A 157 -31.45 14.51 19.68
CA ALA A 157 -31.56 14.73 21.13
C ALA A 157 -33.01 14.65 21.64
N ASN A 158 -33.98 14.97 20.78
CA ASN A 158 -35.40 14.99 21.08
C ASN A 158 -36.20 14.31 19.97
N ASP A 159 -37.42 13.87 20.28
CA ASP A 159 -38.37 13.35 19.30
C ASP A 159 -38.58 14.38 18.18
N THR A 160 -38.25 13.99 16.95
CA THR A 160 -38.25 14.87 15.77
C THR A 160 -38.89 14.16 14.59
N THR A 161 -39.68 14.85 13.79
CA THR A 161 -40.30 14.26 12.59
C THR A 161 -39.44 14.52 11.35
N CYS A 162 -39.17 13.47 10.57
CA CYS A 162 -38.51 13.59 9.27
C CYS A 162 -39.45 14.31 8.28
N PRO A 163 -39.05 15.46 7.70
CA PRO A 163 -39.91 16.20 6.78
C PRO A 163 -40.01 15.56 5.39
N VAL A 164 -39.13 14.61 5.06
CA VAL A 164 -39.11 13.90 3.76
C VAL A 164 -40.01 12.67 3.78
N THR A 165 -39.91 11.86 4.83
CA THR A 165 -40.63 10.59 4.94
C THR A 165 -41.84 10.66 5.88
N GLY A 166 -41.95 11.69 6.71
CA GLY A 166 -42.98 11.81 7.75
C GLY A 166 -42.74 10.93 8.98
N ASP A 167 -41.65 10.16 9.01
CA ASP A 167 -41.35 9.26 10.13
C ASP A 167 -41.02 10.03 11.41
N VAL A 168 -41.52 9.57 12.55
CA VAL A 168 -41.10 10.08 13.87
C VAL A 168 -39.79 9.42 14.26
N LEU A 169 -38.78 10.23 14.52
CA LEU A 169 -37.45 9.85 15.01
C LEU A 169 -37.42 10.12 16.52
N PRO A 170 -37.50 9.09 17.38
CA PRO A 170 -37.48 9.29 18.83
C PRO A 170 -36.11 9.77 19.31
N ALA A 171 -36.05 10.41 20.48
CA ALA A 171 -34.81 10.81 21.13
C ALA A 171 -33.83 9.63 21.24
N GLY A 172 -32.57 9.86 20.85
CA GLY A 172 -31.53 8.84 20.77
C GLY A 172 -31.54 8.01 19.47
N ALA A 173 -32.47 8.26 18.54
CA ALA A 173 -32.47 7.61 17.24
C ALA A 173 -31.41 8.20 16.29
N ASP A 174 -30.95 7.35 15.40
CA ASP A 174 -30.01 7.69 14.35
C ASP A 174 -30.69 8.46 13.21
N ALA A 175 -30.09 9.57 12.79
CA ALA A 175 -30.59 10.43 11.73
C ALA A 175 -29.46 11.11 10.95
N PHE A 176 -29.81 11.81 9.87
CA PHE A 176 -28.85 12.58 9.08
C PHE A 176 -29.25 14.05 9.03
N LEU A 177 -28.28 14.95 9.15
CA LEU A 177 -28.45 16.36 8.79
C LEU A 177 -28.10 16.55 7.33
N ALA A 178 -29.03 17.08 6.54
CA ALA A 178 -28.73 17.55 5.20
C ALA A 178 -27.94 18.86 5.28
N LEU A 179 -26.80 18.90 4.59
CA LEU A 179 -25.93 20.07 4.49
C LEU A 179 -26.32 20.89 3.26
N PHE A 180 -26.61 22.17 3.46
CA PHE A 180 -26.96 23.11 2.38
C PHE A 180 -25.88 24.19 2.22
N PRO A 181 -25.81 24.87 1.06
CA PRO A 181 -24.94 26.04 0.87
C PRO A 181 -25.30 27.19 1.82
N ASP A 182 -26.58 27.31 2.18
CA ASP A 182 -27.07 28.23 3.19
C ASP A 182 -27.04 27.56 4.58
N PRO A 183 -26.20 28.03 5.52
CA PRO A 183 -26.04 27.40 6.84
C PRO A 183 -27.25 27.57 7.76
N SER A 184 -28.22 28.43 7.41
CA SER A 184 -29.44 28.61 8.19
C SER A 184 -30.45 27.48 7.99
N ARG A 185 -30.36 26.78 6.85
CA ARG A 185 -31.27 25.69 6.48
C ARG A 185 -30.74 24.38 7.06
N ASN A 186 -31.44 23.88 8.08
CA ASN A 186 -31.10 22.62 8.73
C ASN A 186 -32.29 21.66 8.60
N VAL A 187 -32.05 20.51 7.94
CA VAL A 187 -33.09 19.49 7.75
C VAL A 187 -32.57 18.16 8.29
N VAL A 188 -33.21 17.67 9.35
CA VAL A 188 -32.95 16.34 9.91
C VAL A 188 -33.81 15.33 9.17
N VAL A 189 -33.18 14.31 8.58
CA VAL A 189 -33.86 13.28 7.81
C VAL A 189 -33.59 11.89 8.35
N SER A 190 -34.56 11.00 8.16
CA SER A 190 -34.45 9.60 8.52
C SER A 190 -33.42 8.87 7.64
N PRO A 191 -32.82 7.76 8.11
CA PRO A 191 -31.90 6.96 7.30
C PRO A 191 -32.49 6.47 5.97
N ARG A 192 -33.82 6.37 5.88
CA ARG A 192 -34.55 5.94 4.66
C ARG A 192 -34.58 7.01 3.57
N ALA A 193 -34.44 8.28 3.94
CA ALA A 193 -34.47 9.41 3.00
C ALA A 193 -33.13 9.61 2.28
N VAL A 194 -32.04 9.09 2.84
CA VAL A 194 -30.69 9.23 2.30
C VAL A 194 -30.46 8.15 1.24
N PRO A 195 -29.93 8.49 0.04
CA PRO A 195 -29.56 7.49 -0.94
C PRO A 195 -28.52 6.52 -0.37
N GLY A 196 -28.84 5.23 -0.34
CA GLY A 196 -27.85 4.19 -0.07
C GLY A 196 -26.81 4.14 -1.19
N ARG A 197 -25.57 3.79 -0.85
CA ARG A 197 -24.57 3.38 -1.83
C ARG A 197 -24.80 1.93 -2.24
#